data_AF-A0A0Q4HHW5-F1
#
_entry.id   AF-A0A0Q4HHW5-F1
#
_cell.length_a   1.000
_cell.length_b   1.000
_cell.length_c   1.000
_cell.angle_alpha   90.00
_cell.angle_beta   90.00
_cell.angle_gamma   90.00
#
_symmetry.space_group_name_H-M   'P 1'
#
loop_
_entity.id
_entity.type
_entity.pdbx_description
1 polymer ?
#
loop_
_entity_poly.entity_id
_entity_poly.type
_entity_poly.pdbx_seq_one_letter_code
_entity_poly.pdbx_strand_id
1 'polypeptide(L)'
;MSEIVFFVLFWASYAAWLALFIWLAWTGKVRLLLLLGAVMLLGFVITCATMQTEIAEPNRNHSGDMGYGLIALFAAAVLLVPLGLAAITYPVGRLWSR
;
A
#
# COMPACT_ATOMS: atom_id res chain seq x y z
N MET A 1 14.64 10.52 -16.38
CA MET A 1 13.28 10.99 -16.01
C MET A 1 13.45 11.89 -14.80
N SER A 2 12.98 13.14 -14.83
CA SER A 2 13.21 14.09 -13.73
C SER A 2 12.44 13.67 -12.47
N GLU A 3 12.99 13.94 -11.29
CA GLU A 3 12.42 13.58 -9.98
C GLU A 3 10.98 14.09 -9.81
N ILE A 4 10.68 15.27 -10.35
CA ILE A 4 9.34 15.87 -10.35
C ILE A 4 8.34 15.01 -11.13
N VAL A 5 8.74 14.49 -12.30
CA VAL A 5 7.87 13.66 -13.15
C VAL A 5 7.58 12.33 -12.45
N PHE A 6 8.60 11.73 -11.82
CA PHE A 6 8.42 10.52 -11.02
C PHE A 6 7.46 10.75 -9.84
N PHE A 7 7.65 11.86 -9.10
CA PHE A 7 6.80 12.22 -7.97
C PHE A 7 5.33 12.42 -8.38
N VAL A 8 5.08 13.17 -9.45
CA VAL A 8 3.72 13.40 -9.96
C VAL A 8 3.04 12.10 -10.39
N LEU A 9 3.74 11.26 -11.15
CA LEU A 9 3.20 9.98 -11.61
C LEU A 9 2.92 9.03 -10.46
N PHE A 10 3.79 9.00 -9.45
CA PHE A 10 3.59 8.19 -8.25
C PHE A 10 2.31 8.58 -7.52
N TRP A 11 2.14 9.87 -7.17
CA TRP A 11 0.97 10.32 -6.43
C TRP A 11 -0.33 10.22 -7.24
N ALA A 12 -0.28 10.48 -8.55
CA ALA A 12 -1.44 10.31 -9.42
C ALA A 12 -1.87 8.83 -9.50
N SER A 13 -0.90 7.91 -9.66
CA SER A 13 -1.17 6.47 -9.68
C SER A 13 -1.71 5.99 -8.33
N TYR A 14 -1.15 6.51 -7.22
CA TYR A 14 -1.62 6.19 -5.88
C TYR A 14 -3.04 6.69 -5.60
N ALA A 15 -3.38 7.91 -6.04
CA ALA A 15 -4.73 8.44 -5.93
C ALA A 15 -5.74 7.63 -6.75
N ALA A 16 -5.38 7.24 -7.98
CA ALA A 16 -6.21 6.35 -8.80
C ALA A 16 -6.41 4.99 -8.12
N TRP A 17 -5.37 4.46 -7.49
CA TRP A 17 -5.42 3.21 -6.74
C TRP A 17 -6.36 3.28 -5.52
N LEU A 18 -6.28 4.36 -4.75
CA LEU A 18 -7.20 4.63 -3.63
C LEU A 18 -8.65 4.73 -4.09
N ALA A 19 -8.89 5.49 -5.16
CA ALA A 19 -10.22 5.66 -5.74
C ALA A 19 -10.82 4.32 -6.21
N LEU A 20 -10.00 3.42 -6.79
CA LEU A 20 -10.43 2.08 -7.18
C LEU A 20 -10.89 1.26 -5.97
N PHE A 21 -10.14 1.27 -4.87
CA PHE A 21 -10.51 0.56 -3.64
C PHE A 21 -11.81 1.10 -3.04
N ILE A 22 -11.95 2.42 -2.96
CA ILE A 22 -13.18 3.07 -2.48
C ILE A 22 -14.36 2.70 -3.37
N TRP A 23 -14.19 2.72 -4.69
CA TRP A 23 -15.24 2.36 -5.64
C TRP A 23 -15.66 0.89 -5.53
N LEU A 24 -14.70 -0.03 -5.35
CA LEU A 24 -14.98 -1.45 -5.14
C LEU A 24 -15.67 -1.70 -3.80
N ALA A 25 -15.29 -0.98 -2.75
CA ALA A 25 -15.97 -1.01 -1.44
C ALA A 25 -17.39 -0.48 -1.53
N TRP A 26 -17.58 0.65 -2.21
CA TRP A 26 -18.89 1.26 -2.42
C TRP A 26 -19.84 0.35 -3.21
N THR A 27 -19.34 -0.32 -4.25
CA THR A 27 -20.13 -1.26 -5.06
C THR A 27 -20.33 -2.64 -4.40
N GLY A 28 -19.80 -2.85 -3.20
CA GLY A 28 -19.97 -4.08 -2.44
C GLY A 28 -19.24 -5.30 -3.01
N LYS A 29 -18.25 -5.12 -3.90
CA LYS A 29 -17.51 -6.22 -4.55
C LYS A 29 -16.40 -6.78 -3.64
N VAL A 30 -16.81 -7.38 -2.52
CA VAL A 30 -15.91 -7.88 -1.46
C VAL A 30 -14.87 -8.87 -2.00
N ARG A 31 -15.25 -9.75 -2.94
CA ARG A 31 -14.30 -10.72 -3.53
C ARG A 31 -13.13 -10.05 -4.22
N LEU A 32 -13.37 -8.98 -4.98
CA LEU A 32 -12.31 -8.23 -5.67
C LEU A 32 -11.45 -7.45 -4.68
N LEU A 33 -12.06 -6.87 -3.63
CA LEU A 33 -11.32 -6.22 -2.55
C LEU A 33 -10.38 -7.17 -1.81
N LEU A 34 -10.84 -8.39 -1.52
CA LEU A 34 -10.01 -9.42 -0.87
C LEU A 34 -8.84 -9.84 -1.77
N LEU A 35 -9.09 -9.99 -3.08
CA LEU A 35 -8.07 -10.36 -4.05
C LEU A 35 -7.00 -9.27 -4.17
N LEU A 36 -7.43 -8.00 -4.29
CA LEU A 36 -6.51 -6.86 -4.30
C LEU A 36 -5.75 -6.71 -2.99
N GLY A 37 -6.41 -6.87 -1.84
CA GLY A 37 -5.76 -6.85 -0.53
C GLY A 37 -4.73 -7.97 -0.36
N ALA A 38 -5.01 -9.16 -0.88
CA ALA A 38 -4.06 -10.27 -0.88
C ALA A 38 -2.82 -9.98 -1.73
N VAL A 39 -3.00 -9.40 -2.93
CA VAL A 39 -1.89 -8.95 -3.78
C VAL A 39 -1.04 -7.91 -3.06
N MET A 40 -1.66 -6.99 -2.31
CA MET A 40 -0.95 -5.99 -1.53
C MET A 40 -0.15 -6.57 -0.36
N LEU A 41 -0.73 -7.53 0.36
CA LEU A 41 -0.03 -8.26 1.42
C LEU A 41 1.18 -9.02 0.87
N LEU A 42 1.03 -9.67 -0.28
CA LEU A 42 2.15 -10.35 -0.96
C LEU A 42 3.25 -9.36 -1.34
N GLY A 43 2.89 -8.22 -1.93
CA GLY A 43 3.84 -7.15 -2.25
C GLY A 43 4.57 -6.63 -1.02
N PHE A 44 3.86 -6.40 0.09
CA PHE A 44 4.45 -5.98 1.36
C PHE A 44 5.45 -7.01 1.90
N VAL A 45 5.06 -8.29 1.92
CA VAL A 45 5.91 -9.38 2.39
C VAL A 45 7.18 -9.48 1.54
N ILE A 46 7.08 -9.33 0.21
CA ILE A 46 8.24 -9.31 -0.68
C ILE A 46 9.15 -8.12 -0.34
N THR A 47 8.60 -6.91 -0.20
CA THR A 47 9.38 -5.73 0.19
C THR A 47 10.09 -5.92 1.52
N CYS A 48 9.40 -6.46 2.53
CA CYS A 48 10.00 -6.77 3.82
C CYS A 48 11.10 -7.84 3.72
N ALA A 49 10.89 -8.90 2.94
CA ALA A 49 11.88 -9.95 2.74
C ALA A 49 13.15 -9.40 2.07
N THR A 50 13.00 -8.58 1.02
CA THR A 50 14.13 -7.92 0.35
C THR A 50 14.90 -7.01 1.31
N MET A 51 14.19 -6.23 2.15
CA MET A 51 14.84 -5.40 3.17
C MET A 51 15.59 -6.24 4.20
N GLN A 52 15.00 -7.35 4.68
CA GLN A 52 15.66 -8.23 5.64
C GLN A 52 16.92 -8.86 5.06
N THR A 53 16.92 -9.24 3.78
CA THR A 53 18.13 -9.74 3.12
C THR A 53 19.23 -8.69 3.02
N GLU A 54 18.88 -7.43 2.75
CA GLU A 54 19.86 -6.33 2.74
C GLU A 54 20.38 -5.98 4.15
N ILE A 55 19.54 -6.12 5.18
CA ILE A 55 19.93 -5.85 6.58
C ILE A 55 20.84 -6.97 7.12
N ALA A 56 20.69 -8.20 6.64
CA ALA A 56 21.46 -9.36 7.08
C ALA A 56 22.91 -9.40 6.57
N GLU A 57 23.37 -8.41 5.79
CA GLU A 57 24.75 -8.38 5.29
C GLU A 57 25.79 -8.13 6.42
N PRO A 58 26.83 -8.97 6.55
CA PRO A 58 27.71 -9.00 7.72
C PRO A 58 28.70 -7.82 7.83
N ASN A 59 28.68 -6.85 6.92
CA ASN A 59 29.63 -5.73 6.88
C ASN A 59 28.95 -4.35 6.88
N ARG A 60 27.73 -4.27 7.43
CA ARG A 60 26.83 -3.14 7.26
C ARG A 60 26.96 -2.07 8.36
N ASN A 61 27.04 -0.81 7.93
CA ASN A 61 26.97 0.35 8.83
C ASN A 61 25.55 0.52 9.39
N HIS A 62 25.39 0.39 10.72
CA HIS A 62 24.11 0.55 11.44
C HIS A 62 23.46 1.95 11.33
N SER A 63 24.12 2.94 10.72
CA SER A 63 23.52 4.25 10.42
C SER A 63 22.39 4.17 9.37
N GLY A 64 22.35 3.11 8.56
CA GLY A 64 21.31 2.91 7.55
C GLY A 64 19.97 2.42 8.10
N ASP A 65 19.91 1.83 9.29
CA ASP A 65 18.75 1.05 9.76
C ASP A 65 17.50 1.91 10.00
N MET A 66 17.68 3.20 10.31
CA MET A 66 16.57 4.17 10.36
C MET A 66 15.92 4.40 8.98
N GLY A 67 16.72 4.40 7.90
CA GLY A 67 16.24 4.55 6.54
C GLY A 67 15.37 3.37 6.10
N TYR A 68 15.80 2.15 6.40
CA TYR A 68 15.04 0.94 6.09
C TYR A 68 13.74 0.83 6.90
N GLY A 69 13.77 1.23 8.18
CA GLY A 69 12.55 1.35 8.99
C GLY A 69 11.56 2.36 8.41
N LEU A 70 12.04 3.49 7.90
CA LEU A 70 11.22 4.50 7.20
C LEU A 70 10.63 3.95 5.90
N ILE A 71 11.40 3.23 5.09
CA ILE A 71 10.89 2.65 3.84
C ILE A 71 9.85 1.56 4.14
N ALA A 72 10.04 0.74 5.18
CA ALA A 72 9.05 -0.24 5.62
C ALA A 72 7.76 0.45 6.11
N LEU A 73 7.86 1.56 6.84
CA LEU A 73 6.72 2.37 7.28
C LEU A 73 5.96 2.98 6.10
N PHE A 74 6.68 3.53 5.11
CA PHE A 74 6.08 4.07 3.88
C PHE A 74 5.42 2.98 3.05
N ALA A 75 6.05 1.81 2.90
CA ALA A 75 5.47 0.66 2.22
C ALA A 75 4.18 0.19 2.92
N ALA A 76 4.20 0.11 4.26
CA ALA A 76 3.01 -0.21 5.05
C ALA A 76 1.91 0.84 4.87
N ALA A 77 2.24 2.14 4.89
CA ALA A 77 1.26 3.20 4.71
C ALA A 77 0.62 3.17 3.32
N VAL A 78 1.43 3.05 2.27
CA VAL A 78 0.96 2.93 0.88
C VAL A 78 0.08 1.68 0.70
N LEU A 79 0.37 0.60 1.42
CA LEU A 79 -0.34 -0.66 1.25
C LEU A 79 -1.59 -0.82 2.16
N LEU A 80 -1.60 -0.22 3.35
CA LEU A 80 -2.68 -0.40 4.34
C LEU A 80 -3.73 0.71 4.31
N VAL A 81 -3.38 1.93 3.89
CA VAL A 81 -4.35 3.05 3.79
C VAL A 81 -5.52 2.75 2.85
N PRO A 82 -5.34 2.16 1.65
CA PRO A 82 -6.47 1.80 0.78
C PRO A 82 -7.41 0.77 1.44
N LEU A 83 -6.87 -0.18 2.19
CA LEU A 83 -7.63 -1.17 2.95
C LEU A 83 -8.44 -0.53 4.08
N GLY A 84 -7.83 0.38 4.85
CA GLY A 84 -8.52 1.13 5.91
C GLY A 84 -9.67 1.98 5.34
N LEU A 85 -9.43 2.68 4.23
CA LEU A 85 -10.48 3.45 3.55
C LEU A 85 -11.58 2.55 2.99
N ALA A 86 -11.25 1.40 2.41
CA ALA A 86 -12.24 0.42 1.94
C ALA A 86 -13.10 -0.11 3.10
N ALA A 87 -12.50 -0.39 4.26
CA ALA A 87 -13.21 -0.85 5.45
C ALA A 87 -14.20 0.20 5.99
N ILE A 88 -13.86 1.49 5.91
CA ILE A 88 -14.75 2.60 6.32
C ILE A 88 -15.84 2.86 5.28
N THR A 89 -15.50 2.81 3.98
CA THR A 89 -16.43 3.13 2.89
C THR A 89 -17.44 2.01 2.60
N TYR A 90 -17.07 0.74 2.86
CA TYR A 90 -17.97 -0.40 2.68
C TYR A 90 -19.30 -0.30 3.46
N PRO A 91 -19.32 -0.04 4.79
CA PRO A 91 -20.57 0.09 5.53
C PRO A 91 -21.40 1.30 5.05
N VAL A 92 -20.75 2.41 4.68
CA VAL A 92 -21.43 3.60 4.15
C VAL A 92 -22.14 3.29 2.84
N GLY A 93 -21.44 2.66 1.89
CA GLY A 93 -22.03 2.24 0.61
C GLY A 93 -23.19 1.27 0.79
N ARG A 94 -23.07 0.33 1.75
CA ARG A 94 -24.13 -0.62 2.08
C ARG A 94 -25.38 0.02 2.72
N LEU A 95 -25.21 1.10 3.47
CA LEU A 95 -26.31 1.86 4.07
C LEU A 95 -27.08 2.70 3.04
N TRP A 96 -26.39 3.18 2.00
CA TRP A 96 -26.98 3.98 0.91
C TRP A 96 -27.66 3.15 -0.19
N SER A 97 -27.33 1.86 -0.31
CA SER A 97 -27.94 0.96 -1.31
C SER A 97 -29.19 0.22 -0.80
N ARG A 98 -29.71 0.58 0.37
CA ARG A 98 -30.93 0.04 0.98
C ARG A 98 -32.01 1.10 0.98
#